data_AF-A0A842YFC4-F1
#
_entry.id   AF-A0A842YFC4-F1
#
_cell.length_a   1.000
_cell.length_b   1.000
_cell.length_c   1.000
_cell.angle_alpha   90.00
_cell.angle_beta   90.00
_cell.angle_gamma   90.00
#
_symmetry.space_group_name_H-M   'P 1'
#
loop_
_entity.id
_entity.type
_entity.pdbx_description
1 polymer ?
#
loop_
_entity_poly.entity_id
_entity_poly.type
_entity_poly.pdbx_seq_one_letter_code
_entity_poly.pdbx_strand_id
1 'polypeptide(L)' 'MPKQAKKRKGKKGSGPMPSGGAGLIRFFEDETPGVKIGPTTVVILASILIVATIISHVWYLATN' A
#
# COMPACT_ATOMS: atom_id res chain seq x y z
N MET A 1 -19.00 -6.44 -60.65
CA MET A 1 -17.66 -6.01 -60.16
C MET A 1 -17.81 -5.55 -58.70
N PRO A 2 -17.31 -6.28 -57.69
CA PRO A 2 -17.37 -5.83 -56.30
C PRO A 2 -16.24 -4.80 -56.02
N LYS A 3 -16.61 -3.62 -55.51
CA LYS A 3 -15.67 -2.57 -55.09
C LYS A 3 -15.18 -2.86 -53.66
N GLN A 4 -13.87 -2.71 -53.50
CA GLN A 4 -13.03 -3.15 -52.38
C GLN A 4 -13.38 -2.49 -51.03
N ALA A 5 -13.25 -3.29 -49.97
CA ALA A 5 -13.29 -2.87 -48.58
C ALA A 5 -12.06 -2.03 -48.19
N LYS A 6 -12.24 -0.91 -47.45
CA LYS A 6 -11.20 -0.35 -46.58
C LYS A 6 -11.78 0.43 -45.40
N LYS A 7 -11.93 -0.28 -44.28
CA LYS A 7 -12.23 0.23 -42.93
C LYS A 7 -10.95 0.81 -42.31
N ARG A 8 -10.82 2.13 -42.09
CA ARG A 8 -9.83 2.71 -41.14
C ARG A 8 -10.30 4.04 -40.49
N LYS A 9 -11.00 3.86 -39.37
CA LYS A 9 -10.94 4.55 -38.06
C LYS A 9 -10.15 5.89 -37.98
N GLY A 10 -10.89 6.96 -37.67
CA GLY A 10 -10.57 7.99 -36.66
C GLY A 10 -9.37 8.91 -36.91
N LYS A 11 -9.63 10.15 -37.36
CA LYS A 11 -8.65 11.24 -37.40
C LYS A 11 -9.17 12.45 -36.61
N LYS A 12 -8.72 12.59 -35.37
CA LYS A 12 -8.67 13.82 -34.56
C LYS A 12 -7.71 13.46 -33.41
N GLY A 13 -6.41 13.69 -33.55
CA GLY A 13 -5.78 15.00 -33.60
C GLY A 13 -4.95 15.11 -32.32
N SER A 14 -3.63 15.15 -32.47
CA SER A 14 -2.64 15.70 -31.53
C SER A 14 -2.53 15.09 -30.11
N GLY A 15 -1.49 14.27 -29.94
CA GLY A 15 -0.86 13.94 -28.65
C GLY A 15 -1.17 12.53 -28.12
N PRO A 16 -0.17 11.72 -27.73
CA PRO A 16 -0.41 10.68 -26.73
C PRO A 16 -1.09 11.35 -25.53
N MET A 17 -2.18 10.75 -25.03
CA MET A 17 -2.78 11.13 -23.75
C MET A 17 -1.69 11.38 -22.70
N PRO A 18 -1.86 12.40 -21.84
CA PRO A 18 -0.77 13.10 -21.18
C PRO A 18 0.24 12.15 -20.56
N SER A 19 1.42 12.11 -21.17
CA SER A 19 2.69 11.59 -20.64
C SER A 19 3.19 12.47 -19.49
N GLY A 20 2.29 12.77 -18.54
CA GLY A 20 2.51 13.58 -17.33
C GLY A 20 1.60 13.18 -16.15
N GLY A 21 0.67 12.23 -16.35
CA GLY A 21 -0.20 11.70 -15.28
C GLY A 21 -0.01 10.20 -14.99
N ALA A 22 0.77 9.47 -15.79
CA ALA A 22 1.07 8.06 -15.52
C ALA A 22 2.27 7.86 -14.58
N GLY A 23 3.15 8.87 -14.51
CA GLY A 23 4.30 8.90 -13.60
C GLY A 23 3.92 9.43 -12.23
N LEU A 24 3.34 10.62 -12.09
CA LEU A 24 2.98 11.15 -10.77
C LEU A 24 1.93 10.33 -10.00
N ILE A 25 1.03 9.60 -10.68
CA ILE A 25 0.08 8.69 -10.00
C ILE A 25 0.74 7.38 -9.57
N ARG A 26 1.66 6.80 -10.34
CA ARG A 26 2.39 5.59 -9.92
C ARG A 26 3.59 5.85 -9.01
N PHE A 27 4.17 7.05 -9.07
CA PHE A 27 5.39 7.40 -8.33
C PHE A 27 5.13 8.07 -6.97
N PHE A 28 3.87 8.36 -6.62
CA PHE A 28 3.47 8.64 -5.23
C PHE A 28 2.77 7.45 -4.55
N GLU A 29 2.56 6.35 -5.29
CA GLU A 29 1.93 5.13 -4.80
C GLU A 29 2.96 4.09 -4.31
N ASP A 30 4.22 4.20 -4.74
CA ASP A 30 5.33 3.29 -4.40
C ASP A 30 6.26 3.79 -3.28
N GLU A 31 6.17 5.06 -2.84
CA GLU A 31 7.08 5.67 -1.85
C GLU A 31 6.62 5.52 -0.39
N THR A 32 6.03 4.37 -0.04
CA THR A 32 6.16 3.88 1.34
C THR A 32 6.39 2.38 1.35
N PRO A 33 7.66 1.92 1.22
CA PRO A 33 8.06 0.62 1.75
C PRO A 33 8.07 0.67 3.29
N GLY A 34 6.94 1.03 3.88
CA GLY A 34 6.73 0.97 5.32
C GLY A 34 6.53 -0.48 5.72
N VAL A 35 7.03 -0.86 6.89
CA VAL A 35 6.69 -2.16 7.50
C VAL A 35 5.19 -2.17 7.71
N LYS A 36 4.45 -2.92 6.89
CA LYS A 36 3.00 -3.11 7.03
C LYS A 36 2.76 -3.99 8.25
N ILE A 37 2.66 -3.36 9.41
CA ILE A 37 2.31 -4.02 10.67
C ILE A 37 0.79 -4.14 10.69
N GLY A 38 0.30 -5.38 10.67
CA GLY A 38 -1.14 -5.64 10.77
C GLY A 38 -1.67 -5.26 12.16
N PRO A 39 -2.95 -4.86 12.26
CA PRO A 39 -3.56 -4.52 13.55
C PRO A 39 -3.44 -5.68 14.56
N THR A 40 -3.55 -6.93 14.10
CA THR A 40 -3.35 -8.13 14.92
C THR A 40 -1.96 -8.20 15.55
N THR A 41 -0.91 -7.87 14.80
CA THR A 41 0.48 -7.89 15.29
C THR A 41 0.68 -6.88 16.42
N VAL A 42 0.09 -5.69 16.31
CA VAL A 42 0.15 -4.65 17.34
C VAL A 42 -0.54 -5.10 18.62
N VAL A 43 -1.73 -5.71 18.50
CA VAL A 43 -2.50 -6.20 19.66
C VAL A 43 -1.73 -7.31 20.40
N ILE A 44 -1.11 -8.24 19.65
CA ILE A 44 -0.30 -9.30 20.25
C ILE A 44 0.90 -8.70 20.99
N LEU A 45 1.63 -7.78 20.35
CA LEU A 45 2.80 -7.13 20.97
C LEU A 45 2.42 -6.39 22.27
N ALA A 46 1.31 -5.66 22.24
CA ALA A 46 0.79 -4.96 23.42
C ALA A 46 0.40 -5.94 24.54
N SER A 47 -0.29 -7.04 24.21
CA SER A 47 -0.68 -8.04 25.20
C SER A 47 0.52 -8.66 25.92
N ILE A 48 1.59 -8.97 25.18
CA ILE A 48 2.84 -9.51 25.76
C ILE A 48 3.46 -8.52 26.74
N LEU A 49 3.51 -7.23 26.37
CA LEU A 49 4.07 -6.19 27.22
C LEU A 49 3.29 -6.04 28.54
N ILE A 50 1.97 -6.11 28.47
CA ILE A 50 1.10 -6.04 29.67
C ILE A 50 1.38 -7.23 30.59
N VAL A 51 1.44 -8.45 30.05
CA VAL A 51 1.74 -9.64 30.85
C VAL A 51 3.13 -9.55 31.48
N ALA A 52 4.13 -9.12 30.72
CA ALA A 52 5.50 -8.96 31.21
C ALA A 52 5.60 -7.96 32.37
N THR A 53 4.89 -6.83 32.27
CA THR A 53 4.88 -5.80 33.33
C THR A 53 4.17 -6.28 34.58
N ILE A 54 3.07 -7.02 34.46
CA ILE A 54 2.38 -7.63 35.61
C ILE A 54 3.29 -8.63 36.33
N ILE A 55 3.95 -9.52 35.59
CA ILE A 55 4.87 -10.51 36.18
C ILE A 55 6.02 -9.79 36.90
N SER A 56 6.61 -8.77 36.27
CA SER A 56 7.69 -7.99 36.86
C SER A 56 7.24 -7.25 38.13
N HIS A 57 6.03 -6.70 38.15
CA HIS A 57 5.50 -5.97 39.31
C HIS A 57 5.20 -6.91 40.48
N VAL A 58 4.59 -8.08 40.21
CA VAL A 58 4.34 -9.10 41.23
C VAL A 58 5.64 -9.66 41.78
N TRP A 59 6.62 -9.92 40.91
CA TRP A 59 7.94 -10.39 41.34
C TRP A 59 8.65 -9.38 42.24
N TYR A 60 8.63 -8.11 41.85
CA TYR A 60 9.21 -7.02 42.64
C TYR A 60 8.53 -6.91 44.01
N LEU A 61 7.20 -6.95 44.06
CA LEU A 61 6.43 -6.93 45.31
C LEU A 61 6.73 -8.16 46.19
N ALA A 62 6.96 -9.33 45.59
CA ALA A 62 7.28 -10.54 46.35
C ALA A 62 8.72 -10.57 46.87
N THR A 63 9.63 -9.80 46.26
CA THR A 63 11.06 -9.79 46.62
C THR A 63 11.44 -8.65 47.57
N ASN A 64 10.63 -7.59 47.64
CA ASN A 64 10.85 -6.42 48.51
C ASN A 64 9.95 -6.45 49.75
#